data_AF-A0A9D2F8X9-F1
#
_entry.id   AF-A0A9D2F8X9-F1
#
_cell.length_a   1.000
_cell.length_b   1.000
_cell.length_c   1.000
_cell.angle_alpha   90.00
_cell.angle_beta   90.00
_cell.angle_gamma   90.00
#
_symmetry.space_group_name_H-M   'P 1'
#
loop_
_entity.id
_entity.type
_entity.pdbx_description
1 polymer ?
#
loop_
_entity_poly.entity_id
_entity_poly.type
_entity_poly.pdbx_seq_one_letter_code
_entity_poly.pdbx_strand_id
1 'polypeptide(L)'
;MIPQTILDYWFKEIPEENWFKSTEALDNQLRERFAEIHQQAAQGELYTWRENIHGRLAEILILDQFSRNMYRDTPGAFACDSMALALAQEAIKQADLSDLTTTEKGFLYLPFMHSESLVIHQEAVRLFSQPGLENQLHFEKLHLVILEQFGRYPHRNKALGRVSTPEELAFLEGENSSF
;
A
#
# COMPACT_ATOMS: atom_id res chain seq x y z
N MET A 1 -11.05 17.98 1.73
CA MET A 1 -9.99 17.88 0.69
C MET A 1 -10.59 17.23 -0.56
N ILE A 2 -10.00 17.38 -1.75
CA ILE A 2 -10.47 16.71 -2.99
C ILE A 2 -9.43 15.66 -3.46
N PRO A 3 -9.81 14.68 -4.31
CA PRO A 3 -8.87 13.65 -4.77
C PRO A 3 -7.58 14.21 -5.37
N GLN A 4 -7.69 15.27 -6.18
CA GLN A 4 -6.55 15.87 -6.87
C GLN A 4 -5.47 16.36 -5.90
N THR A 5 -5.85 16.83 -4.71
CA THR A 5 -4.89 17.26 -3.68
C THR A 5 -4.00 16.11 -3.21
N ILE A 6 -4.54 14.89 -3.12
CA ILE A 6 -3.81 13.69 -2.72
C ILE A 6 -2.85 13.27 -3.82
N LEU A 7 -3.35 13.23 -5.07
CA LEU A 7 -2.55 12.82 -6.23
C LEU A 7 -1.42 13.82 -6.50
N ASP A 8 -1.70 15.11 -6.44
CA ASP A 8 -0.67 16.15 -6.61
C ASP A 8 0.38 16.06 -5.51
N TYR A 9 -0.03 15.86 -4.26
CA TYR A 9 0.93 15.69 -3.17
C TYR A 9 1.83 14.47 -3.40
N TRP A 10 1.22 13.31 -3.65
CA TRP A 10 1.96 12.06 -3.77
C TRP A 10 2.86 12.04 -4.99
N PHE A 11 2.36 12.41 -6.17
CA PHE A 11 3.07 12.25 -7.44
C PHE A 11 3.89 13.47 -7.87
N LYS A 12 3.69 14.65 -7.27
CA LYS A 12 4.39 15.89 -7.68
C LYS A 12 5.17 16.55 -6.56
N GLU A 13 4.71 16.49 -5.31
CA GLU A 13 5.40 17.11 -4.18
C GLU A 13 6.42 16.16 -3.52
N ILE A 14 6.16 14.86 -3.49
CA ILE A 14 7.11 13.87 -2.96
C ILE A 14 8.07 13.43 -4.07
N PRO A 15 9.40 13.59 -3.89
CA PRO A 15 10.37 13.01 -4.81
C PRO A 15 10.20 11.49 -4.92
N GLU A 16 10.30 10.92 -6.12
CA GLU A 16 10.04 9.49 -6.34
C GLU A 16 10.90 8.58 -5.46
N GLU A 17 12.14 8.99 -5.19
CA GLU A 17 13.05 8.26 -4.31
C GLU A 17 12.57 8.17 -2.85
N ASN A 18 11.56 8.96 -2.47
CA ASN A 18 11.01 9.02 -1.13
C ASN A 18 9.67 8.28 -0.99
N TRP A 19 9.04 7.79 -2.07
CA TRP A 19 7.77 7.06 -1.98
C TRP A 19 7.86 5.82 -1.11
N PHE A 20 8.99 5.12 -1.17
CA PHE A 20 9.25 3.90 -0.38
C PHE A 20 10.29 4.13 0.73
N LYS A 21 10.66 5.39 1.00
CA LYS A 21 11.55 5.73 2.13
C LYS A 21 10.74 6.35 3.25
N SER A 22 11.13 5.99 4.46
CA SER A 22 10.64 6.66 5.66
C SER A 22 11.61 7.76 6.09
N THR A 23 11.07 8.94 6.35
CA THR A 23 11.74 9.94 7.18
C THR A 23 10.73 10.48 8.20
N GLU A 24 11.20 10.78 9.40
CA GLU A 24 10.35 11.38 10.44
C GLU A 24 9.70 12.70 9.96
N ALA A 25 10.43 13.47 9.13
CA ALA A 25 9.91 14.70 8.52
C ALA A 25 8.71 14.44 7.60
N LEU A 26 8.80 13.45 6.69
CA LEU A 26 7.70 13.09 5.81
C LEU A 26 6.51 12.54 6.61
N ASP A 27 6.77 11.69 7.60
CA ASP A 27 5.74 11.10 8.44
C ASP A 27 4.98 12.17 9.27
N ASN A 28 5.70 13.16 9.82
CA ASN A 28 5.10 14.32 10.52
C ASN A 28 4.27 15.17 9.55
N GLN A 29 4.81 15.49 8.37
CA GLN A 29 4.10 16.29 7.38
C GLN A 29 2.80 15.61 6.92
N LEU A 30 2.84 14.29 6.72
CA LEU A 30 1.67 13.50 6.36
C LEU A 30 0.61 13.52 7.46
N ARG A 31 1.01 13.33 8.73
CA ARG A 31 0.10 13.43 9.88
C ARG A 31 -0.55 14.80 9.99
N GLU A 32 0.23 15.86 9.89
CA GLU A 32 -0.28 17.24 10.02
C GLU A 32 -1.27 17.60 8.90
N ARG A 33 -0.99 17.20 7.66
CA ARG A 33 -1.80 17.59 6.49
C ARG A 33 -2.98 16.67 6.21
N PHE A 34 -2.86 15.37 6.51
CA PHE A 34 -3.78 14.36 5.97
C PHE A 34 -4.42 13.44 7.02
N ALA A 35 -4.17 13.62 8.32
CA ALA A 35 -4.81 12.79 9.34
C ALA A 35 -6.35 12.86 9.32
N GLU A 36 -6.92 14.06 9.10
CA GLU A 36 -8.38 14.22 9.04
C GLU A 36 -8.99 13.50 7.82
N ILE A 37 -8.39 13.67 6.63
CA ILE A 37 -8.90 13.00 5.41
C ILE A 37 -8.69 11.48 5.47
N HIS A 38 -7.63 11.03 6.13
CA HIS A 38 -7.41 9.61 6.42
C HIS A 38 -8.51 9.02 7.29
N GLN A 39 -8.88 9.72 8.37
CA GLN A 39 -9.97 9.28 9.23
C GLN A 39 -11.30 9.19 8.45
N GLN A 40 -11.61 10.18 7.61
CA GLN A 40 -12.80 10.16 6.74
C GLN A 40 -12.76 8.97 5.77
N ALA A 41 -11.60 8.68 5.15
CA ALA A 41 -11.42 7.52 4.28
C ALA A 41 -11.66 6.21 5.04
N ALA A 42 -11.08 6.06 6.24
CA ALA A 42 -11.23 4.88 7.08
C ALA A 42 -12.67 4.66 7.55
N GLN A 43 -13.47 5.72 7.62
CA GLN A 43 -14.91 5.67 7.92
C GLN A 43 -15.78 5.47 6.66
N GLY A 44 -15.16 5.39 5.47
CA GLY A 44 -15.86 5.21 4.19
C GLY A 44 -16.60 6.46 3.69
N GLU A 45 -16.32 7.63 4.26
CA GLU A 45 -17.00 8.88 3.92
C GLU A 45 -16.61 9.42 2.54
N LEU A 46 -15.50 8.94 1.97
CA LEU A 46 -15.00 9.33 0.65
C LEU A 46 -15.62 8.53 -0.51
N TYR A 47 -16.73 7.83 -0.29
CA TYR A 47 -17.35 6.96 -1.31
C TYR A 47 -17.66 7.66 -2.64
N THR A 48 -17.92 8.97 -2.64
CA THR A 48 -18.16 9.76 -3.86
C THR A 48 -16.90 9.92 -4.72
N TRP A 49 -15.70 9.77 -4.16
CA TRP A 49 -14.46 9.79 -4.94
C TRP A 49 -14.37 8.60 -5.90
N ARG A 50 -15.13 7.53 -5.62
CA ARG A 50 -15.11 6.29 -6.41
C ARG A 50 -15.85 6.41 -7.75
N GLU A 51 -16.39 7.58 -8.08
CA GLU A 51 -17.07 7.89 -9.34
C GLU A 51 -16.12 7.85 -10.56
N ASN A 52 -14.80 7.94 -10.37
CA ASN A 52 -13.79 7.79 -11.43
C ASN A 52 -12.49 7.17 -10.89
N ILE A 53 -11.63 6.71 -11.79
CA ILE A 53 -10.40 5.98 -11.44
C ILE A 53 -9.40 6.79 -10.60
N HIS A 54 -9.25 8.10 -10.87
CA HIS A 54 -8.30 8.94 -10.15
C HIS A 54 -8.75 9.17 -8.71
N GLY A 55 -10.06 9.32 -8.48
CA GLY A 55 -10.62 9.39 -7.14
C GLY A 55 -10.48 8.07 -6.36
N ARG A 56 -10.62 6.92 -7.02
CA ARG A 56 -10.32 5.60 -6.42
C ARG A 56 -8.85 5.50 -6.02
N LEU A 57 -7.94 5.89 -6.91
CA LEU A 57 -6.50 5.88 -6.64
C LEU A 57 -6.15 6.76 -5.43
N ALA A 58 -6.72 7.98 -5.36
CA ALA A 58 -6.50 8.88 -4.24
C ALA A 58 -6.94 8.28 -2.90
N GLU A 59 -8.13 7.66 -2.86
CA GLU A 59 -8.63 6.98 -1.66
C GLU A 59 -7.73 5.80 -1.26
N ILE A 60 -7.29 4.99 -2.23
CA ILE A 60 -6.38 3.86 -1.99
C ILE A 60 -5.03 4.34 -1.45
N LEU A 61 -4.45 5.41 -2.00
CA LEU A 61 -3.19 5.98 -1.51
C LEU A 61 -3.28 6.43 -0.05
N ILE A 62 -4.40 7.05 0.34
CA ILE A 62 -4.65 7.45 1.73
C ILE A 62 -4.68 6.21 2.62
N LEU A 63 -5.48 5.20 2.25
CA LEU A 63 -5.72 4.03 3.09
C LEU A 63 -4.50 3.09 3.17
N ASP A 64 -3.67 3.06 2.14
CA ASP A 64 -2.53 2.15 2.04
C ASP A 64 -1.20 2.85 2.37
N GLN A 65 -0.75 3.75 1.49
CA GLN A 65 0.56 4.40 1.61
C GLN A 65 0.61 5.38 2.79
N PHE A 66 -0.38 6.27 2.91
CA PHE A 66 -0.34 7.29 3.97
C PHE A 66 -0.46 6.64 5.35
N SER A 67 -1.27 5.59 5.48
CA SER A 67 -1.35 4.80 6.73
C SER A 67 0.03 4.34 7.22
N ARG A 68 0.87 3.83 6.30
CA ARG A 68 2.21 3.29 6.60
C ARG A 68 3.17 4.37 7.08
N ASN A 69 3.07 5.57 6.54
CA ASN A 69 3.85 6.72 6.99
C ASN A 69 3.33 7.32 8.30
N MET A 70 2.02 7.54 8.42
CA MET A 70 1.44 8.26 9.56
C MET A 70 1.47 7.44 10.86
N TYR A 71 1.33 6.11 10.76
CA TYR A 71 1.16 5.22 11.91
C TYR A 71 2.26 4.16 12.01
N ARG A 72 3.46 4.48 11.52
CA ARG A 72 4.62 3.58 11.50
C ARG A 72 4.85 2.87 12.83
N ASP A 73 5.22 1.60 12.75
CA ASP A 73 5.48 0.72 13.90
C ASP A 73 4.29 0.54 14.86
N THR A 74 3.09 0.94 14.45
CA THR A 74 1.85 0.73 15.20
C THR A 74 0.85 -0.11 14.40
N PRO A 75 -0.17 -0.72 15.04
CA PRO A 75 -1.24 -1.41 14.32
C PRO A 75 -1.98 -0.51 13.31
N GLY A 76 -1.99 0.81 13.55
CA GLY A 76 -2.67 1.77 12.68
C GLY A 76 -2.15 1.78 11.25
N ALA A 77 -0.88 1.41 11.04
CA ALA A 77 -0.29 1.33 9.70
C ALA A 77 -0.98 0.30 8.79
N PHE A 78 -1.60 -0.72 9.38
CA PHE A 78 -2.20 -1.86 8.67
C PHE A 78 -3.72 -1.94 8.81
N ALA A 79 -4.31 -1.09 9.65
CA ALA A 79 -5.72 -1.15 10.01
C ALA A 79 -6.66 -1.01 8.81
N CYS A 80 -6.22 -0.32 7.76
CA CYS A 80 -7.00 -0.06 6.54
C CYS A 80 -6.68 -1.03 5.38
N ASP A 81 -5.72 -1.96 5.53
CA ASP A 81 -5.21 -2.81 4.43
C ASP A 81 -6.35 -3.59 3.74
N SER A 82 -7.29 -4.15 4.50
CA SER A 82 -8.41 -4.90 3.93
C SER A 82 -9.37 -4.03 3.10
N MET A 83 -9.58 -2.78 3.54
CA MET A 83 -10.42 -1.84 2.81
C MET A 83 -9.72 -1.35 1.55
N ALA A 84 -8.44 -1.01 1.64
CA ALA A 84 -7.62 -0.63 0.49
C ALA A 84 -7.59 -1.74 -0.57
N LEU A 85 -7.41 -3.00 -0.15
CA LEU A 85 -7.45 -4.16 -1.04
C LEU A 85 -8.80 -4.32 -1.73
N ALA A 86 -9.90 -4.25 -0.99
CA ALA A 86 -11.25 -4.37 -1.57
C ALA A 86 -11.52 -3.25 -2.60
N LEU A 87 -11.09 -2.03 -2.30
CA LEU A 87 -11.22 -0.90 -3.22
C LEU A 87 -10.35 -1.07 -4.47
N ALA A 88 -9.12 -1.57 -4.32
CA ALA A 88 -8.23 -1.88 -5.44
C ALA A 88 -8.81 -2.98 -6.35
N GLN A 89 -9.39 -4.03 -5.76
CA GLN A 89 -10.09 -5.10 -6.49
C GLN A 89 -11.28 -4.57 -7.31
N GLU A 90 -12.02 -3.58 -6.80
CA GLU A 90 -13.08 -2.93 -7.56
C GLU A 90 -12.54 -1.95 -8.61
N ALA A 91 -11.42 -1.27 -8.33
CA ALA A 91 -10.79 -0.34 -9.26
C ALA A 91 -10.27 -1.04 -10.53
N ILE A 92 -9.69 -2.24 -10.41
CA ILE A 92 -9.17 -2.98 -11.57
C ILE A 92 -10.26 -3.49 -12.53
N LYS A 93 -11.53 -3.42 -12.14
CA LYS A 93 -12.69 -3.80 -12.96
C LYS A 93 -13.27 -2.62 -13.75
N GLN A 94 -12.84 -1.39 -13.48
CA GLN A 94 -13.42 -0.21 -14.10
C GLN A 94 -12.91 -0.01 -15.52
N ALA A 95 -13.78 0.52 -16.39
CA ALA A 95 -13.47 0.74 -17.80
C ALA A 95 -12.42 1.86 -18.01
N ASP A 96 -12.36 2.82 -17.10
CA ASP A 96 -11.43 3.95 -17.09
C ASP A 96 -10.06 3.62 -16.48
N LEU A 97 -9.78 2.35 -16.12
CA LEU A 97 -8.45 1.93 -15.63
C LEU A 97 -7.30 2.30 -16.59
N SER A 98 -7.58 2.36 -17.89
CA SER A 98 -6.60 2.77 -18.91
C SER A 98 -6.14 4.21 -18.79
N ASP A 99 -6.87 5.05 -18.06
CA ASP A 99 -6.57 6.47 -17.92
C ASP A 99 -5.45 6.72 -16.92
N LEU A 100 -5.10 5.72 -16.09
CA LEU A 100 -3.93 5.76 -15.22
C LEU A 100 -2.64 5.49 -15.99
N THR A 101 -1.60 6.25 -15.66
CA THR A 101 -0.22 5.96 -16.06
C THR A 101 0.28 4.64 -15.46
N THR A 102 1.37 4.10 -15.99
CA THR A 102 1.99 2.87 -15.44
C THR A 102 2.41 3.06 -13.98
N THR A 103 2.97 4.21 -13.62
CA THR A 103 3.34 4.53 -12.24
C THR A 103 2.13 4.51 -11.31
N GLU A 104 1.04 5.16 -11.71
CA GLU A 104 -0.22 5.19 -10.95
C GLU A 104 -0.85 3.80 -10.79
N LYS A 105 -0.82 2.98 -11.84
CA LYS A 105 -1.24 1.56 -11.76
C LYS A 105 -0.41 0.80 -10.74
N GLY A 106 0.90 1.04 -10.69
CA GLY A 106 1.79 0.46 -9.69
C GLY A 106 1.29 0.70 -8.27
N PHE A 107 0.94 1.95 -7.94
CA PHE A 107 0.37 2.30 -6.62
C PHE A 107 -1.05 1.76 -6.41
N LEU A 108 -1.89 1.74 -7.45
CA LEU A 108 -3.23 1.14 -7.37
C LEU A 108 -3.15 -0.35 -6.99
N TYR A 109 -2.10 -1.05 -7.41
CA TYR A 109 -1.92 -2.49 -7.18
C TYR A 109 -1.23 -2.82 -5.85
N LEU A 110 -0.57 -1.87 -5.17
CA LEU A 110 0.15 -2.12 -3.92
C LEU A 110 -0.69 -2.80 -2.82
N PRO A 111 -1.98 -2.51 -2.64
CA PRO A 111 -2.80 -3.23 -1.65
C PRO A 111 -2.84 -4.76 -1.88
N PHE A 112 -2.66 -5.24 -3.12
CA PHE A 112 -2.54 -6.66 -3.41
C PHE A 112 -1.22 -7.22 -2.85
N MET A 113 -0.10 -6.55 -3.12
CA MET A 113 1.22 -6.90 -2.59
C MET A 113 1.25 -6.86 -1.06
N HIS A 114 0.48 -5.97 -0.44
CA HIS A 114 0.44 -5.84 1.01
C HIS A 114 -0.45 -6.85 1.74
N SER A 115 -1.21 -7.68 1.02
CA SER A 115 -2.11 -8.66 1.63
C SER A 115 -1.34 -9.81 2.28
N GLU A 116 -1.77 -10.29 3.45
CA GLU A 116 -1.26 -11.56 4.01
C GLU A 116 -2.04 -12.77 3.44
N SER A 117 -2.15 -12.89 2.11
CA SER A 117 -2.93 -13.95 1.44
C SER A 117 -2.30 -14.40 0.13
N LEU A 118 -1.95 -15.69 0.05
CA LEU A 118 -1.36 -16.30 -1.16
C LEU A 118 -2.26 -16.19 -2.40
N VAL A 119 -3.58 -16.28 -2.23
CA VAL A 119 -4.54 -16.13 -3.34
C VAL A 119 -4.48 -14.71 -3.92
N ILE A 120 -4.27 -13.71 -3.06
CA ILE A 120 -4.16 -12.32 -3.50
C ILE A 120 -2.81 -12.08 -4.19
N HIS A 121 -1.72 -12.68 -3.71
CA HIS A 121 -0.41 -12.60 -4.38
C HIS A 121 -0.42 -13.22 -5.79
N GLN A 122 -1.16 -14.30 -6.02
CA GLN A 122 -1.31 -14.85 -7.37
C GLN A 122 -1.89 -13.82 -8.36
N GLU A 123 -2.87 -13.04 -7.90
CA GLU A 123 -3.44 -11.95 -8.69
C GLU A 123 -2.48 -10.75 -8.78
N ALA A 124 -1.77 -10.42 -7.71
CA ALA A 124 -0.75 -9.38 -7.70
C ALA A 124 0.34 -9.65 -8.76
N VAL A 125 0.87 -10.88 -8.83
CA VAL A 125 1.83 -11.30 -9.86
C VAL A 125 1.28 -11.06 -11.27
N ARG A 126 0.01 -11.39 -11.52
CA ARG A 126 -0.64 -11.14 -12.81
C ARG A 126 -0.71 -9.64 -13.12
N LEU A 127 -1.08 -8.82 -12.15
CA LEU A 127 -1.20 -7.37 -12.30
C LEU A 127 0.16 -6.70 -12.55
N PHE A 128 1.20 -7.06 -11.79
CA PHE A 128 2.54 -6.50 -11.93
C PHE A 128 3.32 -7.06 -13.13
N SER A 129 2.85 -8.13 -13.76
CA SER A 129 3.47 -8.66 -15.01
C SER A 129 3.22 -7.80 -16.26
N GLN A 130 2.57 -6.64 -16.11
CA GLN A 130 2.37 -5.70 -17.20
C GLN A 130 3.66 -4.94 -17.55
N PRO A 131 3.86 -4.53 -18.83
CA PRO A 131 5.03 -3.77 -19.24
C PRO A 131 5.21 -2.47 -18.46
N GLY A 132 6.45 -2.18 -18.03
CA GLY A 132 6.81 -1.00 -17.25
C GLY A 132 6.62 -1.14 -15.74
N LEU A 133 6.21 -2.32 -15.24
CA LEU A 133 6.12 -2.65 -13.81
C LEU A 133 7.16 -3.70 -13.38
N GLU A 134 8.24 -3.88 -14.15
CA GLU A 134 9.21 -4.95 -13.93
C GLU A 134 9.89 -4.87 -12.56
N ASN A 135 10.13 -3.65 -12.06
CA ASN A 135 10.68 -3.43 -10.73
C ASN A 135 9.68 -3.83 -9.63
N GLN A 136 8.42 -3.43 -9.76
CA GLN A 136 7.36 -3.81 -8.82
C GLN A 136 7.10 -5.33 -8.86
N LEU A 137 7.18 -5.96 -10.03
CA LEU A 137 7.10 -7.41 -10.17
C LEU A 137 8.25 -8.13 -9.46
N HIS A 138 9.46 -7.55 -9.47
CA HIS A 138 10.57 -8.09 -8.71
C HIS A 138 10.26 -8.09 -7.20
N PHE A 139 9.78 -6.97 -6.65
CA PHE A 139 9.37 -6.90 -5.25
C PHE A 139 8.18 -7.80 -4.93
N GLU A 140 7.20 -7.91 -5.82
CA GLU A 140 6.06 -8.82 -5.65
C GLU A 140 6.52 -10.27 -5.46
N LYS A 141 7.52 -10.72 -6.24
CA LYS A 141 8.09 -12.06 -6.08
C LYS A 141 8.79 -12.25 -4.75
N LEU A 142 9.46 -11.22 -4.23
CA LEU A 142 10.07 -11.26 -2.89
C LEU A 142 8.98 -11.37 -1.80
N HIS A 143 7.90 -10.61 -1.92
CA HIS A 143 6.77 -10.69 -0.99
C HIS A 143 6.09 -12.07 -1.01
N LEU A 144 5.88 -12.64 -2.21
CA LEU A 144 5.33 -13.97 -2.37
C LEU A 144 6.18 -15.04 -1.67
N VAL A 145 7.51 -14.99 -1.77
CA VAL A 145 8.40 -15.93 -1.06
C VAL A 145 8.22 -15.86 0.46
N ILE A 146 8.11 -14.64 1.01
CA ILE A 146 7.85 -14.46 2.46
C ILE A 146 6.51 -15.09 2.84
N LEU A 147 5.48 -14.88 2.01
CA LEU A 147 4.15 -15.44 2.26
C LEU A 147 4.09 -16.95 2.10
N GLU A 148 4.82 -17.54 1.16
CA GLU A 148 4.94 -18.99 1.01
C GLU A 148 5.63 -19.62 2.22
N GLN A 149 6.63 -18.94 2.79
CA GLN A 149 7.39 -19.43 3.92
C GLN A 149 6.64 -19.28 5.26
N PHE A 150 6.01 -18.13 5.50
CA PHE A 150 5.46 -17.79 6.83
C PHE A 150 3.94 -17.66 6.87
N GLY A 151 3.27 -17.55 5.72
CA GLY A 151 1.83 -17.29 5.63
C GLY A 151 1.41 -15.88 6.11
N ARG A 152 2.38 -15.04 6.47
CA ARG A 152 2.21 -13.65 6.93
C ARG A 152 3.52 -12.87 6.77
N TYR A 153 3.54 -11.59 7.11
CA TYR A 153 4.75 -10.74 7.14
C TYR A 153 5.36 -10.66 8.55
N PRO A 154 6.51 -11.32 8.80
CA PRO A 154 7.13 -11.30 10.13
C PRO A 154 7.49 -9.90 10.63
N HIS A 155 7.86 -8.97 9.74
CA HIS A 155 8.22 -7.59 10.11
C HIS A 155 7.04 -6.82 10.72
N ARG A 156 5.80 -7.25 10.49
CA ARG A 156 4.61 -6.64 11.10
C ARG A 156 4.32 -7.17 12.52
N ASN A 157 4.99 -8.24 12.96
CA ASN A 157 4.66 -8.93 14.21
C ASN A 157 4.72 -8.00 15.42
N LYS A 158 5.80 -7.22 15.55
CA LYS A 158 5.96 -6.27 16.66
C LYS A 158 4.84 -5.23 16.68
N ALA A 159 4.56 -4.60 15.54
CA ALA A 159 3.52 -3.58 15.42
C ALA A 159 2.12 -4.15 15.69
N LEU A 160 1.84 -5.39 15.29
CA LEU A 160 0.56 -6.07 15.49
C LEU A 160 0.45 -6.84 16.81
N GLY A 161 1.48 -6.80 17.68
CA GLY A 161 1.49 -7.54 18.94
C GLY A 161 1.51 -9.07 18.79
N ARG A 162 1.99 -9.59 17.65
CA ARG A 162 2.14 -11.03 17.38
C ARG A 162 3.45 -11.54 17.95
N VAL A 163 3.45 -12.77 18.47
CA VAL A 163 4.67 -13.47 18.87
C VAL A 163 5.33 -14.05 17.62
N SER A 164 6.61 -13.71 17.40
CA SER A 164 7.42 -14.28 16.32
C SER A 164 7.90 -15.69 16.66
N THR A 165 7.94 -16.58 15.68
CA THR A 165 8.60 -17.89 15.82
C THR A 165 10.13 -17.76 15.75
N PRO A 166 10.91 -18.78 16.15
CA PRO A 166 12.36 -18.76 15.99
C PRO A 166 12.81 -18.55 14.53
N GLU A 167 12.10 -19.15 13.57
CA GLU A 167 12.39 -19.02 12.14
C GLU A 167 12.09 -17.60 11.64
N GLU A 168 10.99 -17.00 12.11
CA GLU A 168 10.66 -15.60 11.82
C GLU A 168 11.70 -14.63 12.41
N LEU A 169 12.20 -14.89 13.63
CA LEU A 169 13.25 -14.08 14.24
C LEU A 169 14.57 -14.17 13.45
N ALA A 170 14.97 -15.38 13.04
CA ALA A 170 16.16 -15.57 12.22
C ALA A 170 16.02 -14.88 10.84
N PHE A 171 14.83 -14.92 10.24
CA PHE A 171 14.53 -14.19 9.01
C PHE A 171 14.66 -12.68 9.17
N LEU A 172 14.20 -12.12 10.29
CA LEU A 172 14.27 -10.69 10.58
C LEU A 172 15.69 -10.15 10.77
N GLU A 173 16.68 -11.02 10.97
CA GLU A 173 18.10 -10.64 11.03
C GLU A 173 18.75 -10.53 9.63
N GLY A 174 18.09 -11.05 8.59
CA GLY A 174 18.60 -11.06 7.22
C GLY A 174 18.36 -9.77 6.44
N GLU A 175 19.11 -9.62 5.35
CA GLU A 175 18.78 -8.67 4.28
C GLU A 175 17.43 -9.04 3.65
N ASN A 176 16.66 -8.08 3.15
CA ASN A 176 15.32 -8.30 2.55
C ASN A 176 14.22 -8.75 3.53
N SER A 177 14.40 -8.50 4.83
CA SER A 177 13.42 -8.82 5.87
C SER A 177 12.29 -7.79 6.01
N SER A 178 12.47 -6.59 5.44
CA SER A 178 11.46 -5.54 5.37
C SER A 178 11.50 -4.84 4.01
N PHE A 179 10.32 -4.67 3.43
CA PHE A 179 10.05 -3.89 2.22
C PHE A 179 8.73 -3.13 2.42
#